data_AF-A0A1Z4GP12-F1
#
_entry.id   AF-A0A1Z4GP12-F1
#
_cell.length_a   1.000
_cell.length_b   1.000
_cell.length_c   1.000
_cell.angle_alpha   90.00
_cell.angle_beta   90.00
_cell.angle_gamma   90.00
#
_symmetry.space_group_name_H-M   'P 1'
#
loop_
_entity.id
_entity.type
_entity.pdbx_description
1 polymer ?
#
loop_
_entity_poly.entity_id
_entity_poly.type
_entity_poly.pdbx_seq_one_letter_code
_entity_poly.pdbx_strand_id
1 'polypeptide(L)'
;MTPRVRAPEFPQNYTWLNTDKPLSLKQLRGRVVILDFWTYCCINCLHILPDLKYLEHKYKDSITVIGVHSAKFDNEQETENIRQAILRHDIEHPVLVDQNFRVWQEYTVRAWPTFMIIDPEGYVIGYVSGEGKREVLEELITKVIEEHQQKSTINFQEINHILEKQQQPIISPLAFPGKVLATPIGLFIADSGHHRLVISNFDGEVLHIIGTGQPGLTDGSFSEAQFSAPQGMVFDIENQMLFVTDTENHALRRIDLHRQIVETIAGTGEQSRNIHPHSGVGLETALNSPWDLVKSGNTLFIAMAGSHQIWQMNLATNIIKTYAGTGAEGCVDGSLIESAFAQPSGMTTDGQELYIADSEISTIRSVEIVEPYQVTTICGSQQLFGFGDVDGQSTDVRLQHCMAVEYAENFLWVADTYNHKIKLVSPSTGNCQTILGDGLAGLQNGQGKNSRFFEPSGLSVISSHLYISDTNNHAIRCVDLNNFTVTTMQFSGLCAPDICIPKNQDNLL
;
A
#
# COMPACT_ATOMS: atom_id res chain seq x y z
N MET A 1 35.19 30.24 4.22
CA MET A 1 34.40 29.49 3.21
C MET A 1 34.03 28.17 3.83
N THR A 2 32.74 27.86 3.92
CA THR A 2 32.29 26.50 4.25
C THR A 2 32.73 25.59 3.10
N PRO A 3 33.47 24.50 3.34
CA PRO A 3 33.88 23.59 2.29
C PRO A 3 32.63 22.99 1.62
N ARG A 4 32.57 23.01 0.27
CA ARG A 4 31.49 22.36 -0.49
C ARG A 4 31.77 20.86 -0.56
N VAL A 5 30.73 20.05 -0.38
CA VAL A 5 30.82 18.58 -0.45
C VAL A 5 30.42 18.13 -1.85
N ARG A 6 31.30 17.43 -2.56
CA ARG A 6 30.94 16.82 -3.85
C ARG A 6 30.03 15.63 -3.60
N ALA A 7 28.98 15.53 -4.39
CA ALA A 7 28.11 14.36 -4.38
C ALA A 7 28.89 13.11 -4.85
N PRO A 8 28.83 11.99 -4.10
CA PRO A 8 29.34 10.69 -4.55
C PRO A 8 28.72 10.28 -5.89
N GLU A 9 29.51 9.71 -6.80
CA GLU A 9 29.02 9.26 -8.12
C GLU A 9 28.25 7.95 -8.01
N PHE A 10 27.24 7.75 -8.87
CA PHE A 10 26.44 6.54 -8.84
C PHE A 10 27.22 5.31 -9.33
N PRO A 11 27.02 4.14 -8.70
CA PRO A 11 27.59 2.89 -9.17
C PRO A 11 27.03 2.50 -10.55
N GLN A 12 27.89 2.49 -11.56
CA GLN A 12 27.49 2.24 -12.95
C GLN A 12 27.15 0.76 -13.24
N ASN A 13 27.50 -0.15 -12.34
CA ASN A 13 27.25 -1.58 -12.45
C ASN A 13 25.97 -2.03 -11.73
N TYR A 14 25.22 -1.10 -11.15
CA TYR A 14 23.97 -1.40 -10.45
C TYR A 14 22.80 -1.40 -11.44
N THR A 15 21.72 -2.06 -11.04
CA THR A 15 20.48 -2.08 -11.82
C THR A 15 19.79 -0.73 -11.74
N TRP A 16 19.27 -0.28 -12.88
CA TRP A 16 18.42 0.90 -13.00
C TRP A 16 17.09 0.53 -13.64
N LEU A 17 16.03 1.18 -13.19
CA LEU A 17 14.67 1.10 -13.69
C LEU A 17 14.24 2.49 -14.16
N ASN A 18 13.21 2.56 -15.01
CA ASN A 18 12.77 3.82 -15.63
C ASN A 18 13.91 4.57 -16.37
N THR A 19 14.84 3.85 -17.02
CA THR A 19 15.89 4.43 -17.86
C THR A 19 16.50 3.36 -18.78
N ASP A 20 17.03 3.75 -19.94
CA ASP A 20 17.70 2.85 -20.89
C ASP A 20 19.11 2.44 -20.47
N LYS A 21 19.73 3.23 -19.60
CA LYS A 21 21.10 3.05 -19.12
C LYS A 21 21.31 3.70 -17.74
N PRO A 22 22.35 3.26 -17.00
CA PRO A 22 22.78 3.93 -15.78
C PRO A 22 23.04 5.41 -15.98
N LEU A 23 22.56 6.23 -15.04
CA LEU A 23 22.82 7.67 -15.01
C LEU A 23 24.15 7.96 -14.30
N SER A 24 24.72 9.14 -14.56
CA SER A 24 25.87 9.67 -13.82
C SER A 24 25.67 11.14 -13.48
N LEU A 25 26.16 11.58 -12.33
CA LEU A 25 26.15 12.98 -11.92
C LEU A 25 26.92 13.87 -12.89
N LYS A 26 27.90 13.31 -13.61
CA LYS A 26 28.59 14.01 -14.70
C LYS A 26 27.63 14.36 -15.85
N GLN A 27 26.76 13.44 -16.26
CA GLN A 27 25.76 13.68 -17.32
C GLN A 27 24.67 14.64 -16.86
N LEU A 28 24.37 14.67 -15.56
CA LEU A 28 23.36 15.54 -14.96
C LEU A 28 23.89 16.95 -14.60
N ARG A 29 25.13 17.28 -14.96
CA ARG A 29 25.66 18.64 -14.84
C ARG A 29 24.74 19.63 -15.55
N GLY A 30 24.47 20.75 -14.91
CA GLY A 30 23.49 21.72 -15.40
C GLY A 30 22.07 21.50 -14.88
N ARG A 31 21.82 20.54 -13.99
CA ARG A 31 20.49 20.30 -13.41
C ARG A 31 20.54 20.23 -11.89
N VAL A 32 19.45 20.60 -11.24
CA VAL A 32 19.28 20.26 -9.82
C VAL A 32 18.89 18.79 -9.76
N VAL A 33 19.60 18.00 -8.95
CA VAL A 33 19.28 16.58 -8.77
C VAL A 33 18.72 16.37 -7.36
N ILE A 34 17.58 15.69 -7.28
CA ILE A 34 16.96 15.26 -6.02
C ILE A 34 17.13 13.75 -5.95
N LEU A 35 17.87 13.26 -4.95
CA LEU A 35 17.90 11.84 -4.64
C LEU A 35 16.86 11.57 -3.57
N ASP A 36 15.91 10.72 -3.86
CA ASP A 36 14.93 10.21 -2.90
C ASP A 36 15.39 8.84 -2.39
N PHE A 37 15.80 8.75 -1.13
CA PHE A 37 16.15 7.47 -0.50
C PHE A 37 14.88 6.84 0.08
N TRP A 38 14.36 5.84 -0.60
CA TRP A 38 13.03 5.29 -0.34
C TRP A 38 13.03 3.75 -0.36
N THR A 39 11.93 3.18 0.10
CA THR A 39 11.60 1.74 0.02
C THR A 39 10.08 1.62 -0.13
N TYR A 40 9.57 0.66 -0.90
CA TYR A 40 8.15 0.65 -1.27
C TYR A 40 7.21 0.09 -0.20
N CYS A 41 7.73 -0.58 0.83
CA CYS A 41 6.92 -1.04 1.96
C CYS A 41 6.42 0.11 2.86
N CYS A 42 7.19 1.21 2.92
CA CYS A 42 7.05 2.24 3.93
C CYS A 42 6.01 3.29 3.51
N ILE A 43 4.94 3.42 4.30
CA ILE A 43 3.85 4.37 4.01
C ILE A 43 4.33 5.83 3.92
N ASN A 44 5.34 6.21 4.73
CA ASN A 44 5.94 7.54 4.67
C ASN A 44 6.63 7.82 3.33
N CYS A 45 7.19 6.79 2.68
CA CYS A 45 7.75 6.90 1.33
C CYS A 45 6.65 7.00 0.28
N LEU A 46 5.55 6.25 0.45
CA LEU A 46 4.43 6.33 -0.50
C LEU A 46 3.78 7.72 -0.48
N HIS A 47 3.63 8.34 0.69
CA HIS A 47 3.04 9.67 0.82
C HIS A 47 3.83 10.79 0.12
N ILE A 48 5.12 10.61 -0.16
CA ILE A 48 5.93 11.63 -0.84
C ILE A 48 5.92 11.48 -2.37
N LEU A 49 5.41 10.39 -2.92
CA LEU A 49 5.39 10.17 -4.38
C LEU A 49 4.56 11.24 -5.11
N PRO A 50 3.37 11.66 -4.63
CA PRO A 50 2.64 12.76 -5.26
C PRO A 50 3.41 14.10 -5.22
N ASP A 51 4.14 14.35 -4.13
CA ASP A 51 4.96 15.56 -3.97
C ASP A 51 6.12 15.57 -4.99
N LEU A 52 6.80 14.43 -5.17
CA LEU A 52 7.87 14.28 -6.17
C LEU A 52 7.33 14.43 -7.59
N LYS A 53 6.21 13.77 -7.91
CA LYS A 53 5.55 13.88 -9.21
C LYS A 53 5.17 15.32 -9.55
N TYR A 54 4.66 16.07 -8.58
CA TYR A 54 4.40 17.51 -8.73
C TYR A 54 5.67 18.28 -9.11
N LEU A 55 6.77 18.09 -8.36
CA LEU A 55 8.03 18.77 -8.60
C LEU A 55 8.62 18.42 -9.96
N GLU A 56 8.57 17.14 -10.35
CA GLU A 56 9.03 16.64 -11.64
C GLU A 56 8.29 17.31 -12.80
N HIS A 57 6.96 17.36 -12.75
CA HIS A 57 6.19 18.01 -13.81
C HIS A 57 6.42 19.52 -13.84
N LYS A 58 6.50 20.18 -12.68
CA LYS A 58 6.67 21.63 -12.59
C LYS A 58 8.02 22.10 -13.10
N TYR A 59 9.09 21.37 -12.80
CA TYR A 59 10.46 21.76 -13.13
C TYR A 59 11.16 20.77 -14.08
N LYS A 60 10.40 20.11 -14.95
CA LYS A 60 10.87 19.04 -15.86
C LYS A 60 12.10 19.37 -16.70
N ASP A 61 12.31 20.64 -17.05
CA ASP A 61 13.44 21.11 -17.84
C ASP A 61 14.70 21.40 -17.00
N SER A 62 14.57 21.45 -15.67
CA SER A 62 15.57 21.99 -14.74
C SER A 62 16.01 21.00 -13.65
N ILE A 63 15.12 20.08 -13.26
CA ILE A 63 15.38 19.10 -12.20
C ILE A 63 15.42 17.66 -12.72
N THR A 64 16.14 16.80 -12.02
CA THR A 64 16.02 15.35 -12.18
C THR A 64 15.83 14.72 -10.81
N VAL A 65 14.72 14.03 -10.62
CA VAL A 65 14.51 13.17 -9.45
C VAL A 65 15.10 11.80 -9.77
N ILE A 66 15.75 11.18 -8.79
CA ILE A 66 16.24 9.81 -8.85
C ILE A 66 15.83 9.12 -7.55
N GLY A 67 15.02 8.07 -7.67
CA GLY A 67 14.74 7.19 -6.55
C GLY A 67 15.95 6.29 -6.28
N VAL A 68 16.54 6.38 -5.10
CA VAL A 68 17.56 5.45 -4.60
C VAL A 68 16.87 4.43 -3.71
N HIS A 69 16.37 3.36 -4.34
CA HIS A 69 15.63 2.32 -3.63
C HIS A 69 16.56 1.52 -2.73
N SER A 70 16.42 1.71 -1.42
CA SER A 70 17.23 1.09 -0.37
C SER A 70 16.32 0.22 0.48
N ALA A 71 16.31 -1.09 0.19
CA ALA A 71 15.33 -2.05 0.70
C ALA A 71 15.36 -2.21 2.23
N LYS A 72 14.20 -2.11 2.90
CA LYS A 72 14.07 -2.45 4.33
C LYS A 72 14.00 -3.97 4.53
N PHE A 73 13.19 -4.65 3.72
CA PHE A 73 12.94 -6.08 3.77
C PHE A 73 13.73 -6.85 2.70
N ASP A 74 13.93 -8.15 2.92
CA ASP A 74 14.67 -9.02 1.98
C ASP A 74 14.00 -9.07 0.60
N ASN A 75 12.67 -9.18 0.58
CA ASN A 75 11.87 -9.21 -0.65
C ASN A 75 12.04 -7.95 -1.51
N GLU A 76 12.27 -6.79 -0.91
CA GLU A 76 12.41 -5.53 -1.64
C GLU A 76 13.80 -5.40 -2.32
N GLN A 77 14.73 -6.33 -2.09
CA GLN A 77 16.02 -6.37 -2.78
C GLN A 77 15.90 -6.90 -4.22
N GLU A 78 14.83 -7.64 -4.51
CA GLU A 78 14.59 -8.23 -5.83
C GLU A 78 14.11 -7.16 -6.83
N THR A 79 14.84 -7.03 -7.94
CA THR A 79 14.59 -5.98 -8.94
C THR A 79 13.17 -6.04 -9.51
N GLU A 80 12.63 -7.23 -9.72
CA GLU A 80 11.29 -7.37 -10.30
C GLU A 80 10.21 -6.88 -9.33
N ASN A 81 10.39 -7.06 -8.03
CA ASN A 81 9.45 -6.58 -7.03
C ASN A 81 9.43 -5.04 -6.98
N ILE A 82 10.61 -4.42 -7.09
CA ILE A 82 10.74 -2.96 -7.23
C ILE A 82 10.06 -2.48 -8.51
N ARG A 83 10.20 -3.21 -9.63
CA ARG A 83 9.51 -2.89 -10.90
C ARG A 83 8.00 -2.92 -10.73
N GLN A 84 7.47 -3.94 -10.05
CA GLN A 84 6.03 -4.02 -9.75
C GLN A 84 5.58 -2.86 -8.86
N ALA A 85 6.37 -2.44 -7.87
CA ALA A 85 6.08 -1.27 -7.05
C ALA A 85 6.08 0.05 -7.86
N ILE A 86 7.04 0.23 -8.77
CA ILE A 86 7.09 1.38 -9.71
C ILE A 86 5.81 1.45 -10.54
N LEU A 87 5.37 0.31 -11.08
CA LEU A 87 4.14 0.22 -11.87
C LEU A 87 2.89 0.48 -11.01
N ARG A 88 2.85 -0.07 -9.79
CA ARG A 88 1.71 0.05 -8.86
C ARG A 88 1.49 1.50 -8.40
N HIS A 89 2.58 2.22 -8.13
CA HIS A 89 2.53 3.59 -7.61
C HIS A 89 2.79 4.66 -8.68
N ASP A 90 2.79 4.27 -9.96
CA ASP A 90 3.00 5.15 -11.12
C ASP A 90 4.22 6.09 -10.99
N ILE A 91 5.35 5.51 -10.58
CA ILE A 91 6.62 6.23 -10.44
C ILE A 91 7.23 6.47 -11.83
N GLU A 92 7.49 7.73 -12.18
CA GLU A 92 7.98 8.12 -13.52
C GLU A 92 9.48 8.46 -13.54
N HIS A 93 10.08 8.76 -12.39
CA HIS A 93 11.51 9.06 -12.34
C HIS A 93 12.39 7.79 -12.40
N PRO A 94 13.64 7.91 -12.86
CA PRO A 94 14.63 6.85 -12.79
C PRO A 94 14.82 6.31 -11.37
N VAL A 95 14.93 5.00 -11.22
CA VAL A 95 15.18 4.33 -9.94
C VAL A 95 16.47 3.54 -9.99
N LEU A 96 17.40 3.86 -9.11
CA LEU A 96 18.60 3.08 -8.83
C LEU A 96 18.28 2.06 -7.73
N VAL A 97 18.55 0.77 -8.01
CA VAL A 97 18.43 -0.30 -7.01
C VAL A 97 19.72 -0.30 -6.16
N ASP A 98 19.68 0.27 -4.96
CA ASP A 98 20.84 0.39 -4.07
C ASP A 98 21.13 -0.93 -3.33
N GLN A 99 21.81 -1.82 -4.03
CA GLN A 99 22.24 -3.10 -3.47
C GLN A 99 23.17 -2.90 -2.27
N ASN A 100 22.80 -3.49 -1.13
CA ASN A 100 23.54 -3.47 0.14
C ASN A 100 23.72 -2.08 0.77
N PHE A 101 22.80 -1.13 0.53
CA PHE A 101 22.83 0.20 1.14
C PHE A 101 24.11 1.00 0.85
N ARG A 102 24.75 0.78 -0.31
CA ARG A 102 26.02 1.43 -0.60
C ARG A 102 25.84 2.93 -0.78
N VAL A 103 24.92 3.34 -1.65
CA VAL A 103 24.66 4.76 -1.93
C VAL A 103 24.07 5.42 -0.69
N TRP A 104 23.16 4.74 0.01
CA TRP A 104 22.65 5.16 1.32
C TRP A 104 23.77 5.53 2.30
N GLN A 105 24.79 4.66 2.42
CA GLN A 105 25.94 4.88 3.30
C GLN A 105 26.86 5.99 2.82
N GLU A 106 27.14 6.07 1.50
CA GLU A 106 27.96 7.12 0.90
C GLU A 106 27.35 8.52 1.12
N TYR A 107 26.02 8.62 1.15
CA TYR A 107 25.28 9.84 1.47
C TYR A 107 24.93 10.00 2.96
N THR A 108 25.32 9.04 3.81
CA THR A 108 25.11 9.06 5.27
C THR A 108 23.64 9.15 5.70
N VAL A 109 22.74 8.56 4.91
CA VAL A 109 21.30 8.55 5.17
C VAL A 109 20.96 7.73 6.41
N ARG A 110 19.88 8.11 7.12
CA ARG A 110 19.50 7.51 8.42
C ARG A 110 18.00 7.23 8.60
N ALA A 111 17.16 7.63 7.65
CA ALA A 111 15.71 7.47 7.74
C ALA A 111 15.09 7.43 6.35
N TRP A 112 13.98 6.71 6.24
CA TRP A 112 13.11 6.69 5.06
C TRP A 112 11.90 7.61 5.27
N PRO A 113 11.48 8.40 4.27
CA PRO A 113 12.28 8.84 3.13
C PRO A 113 13.34 9.88 3.57
N THR A 114 14.38 10.05 2.76
CA THR A 114 15.31 11.19 2.88
C THR A 114 15.66 11.72 1.49
N PHE A 115 15.57 13.03 1.33
CA PHE A 115 15.94 13.73 0.10
C PHE A 115 17.33 14.33 0.22
N MET A 116 18.19 14.09 -0.76
CA MET A 116 19.47 14.79 -0.93
C MET A 116 19.38 15.72 -2.15
N ILE A 117 19.72 16.99 -1.95
CA ILE A 117 19.64 18.00 -3.00
C ILE A 117 21.05 18.31 -3.48
N ILE A 118 21.27 18.14 -4.79
CA ILE A 118 22.54 18.34 -5.47
C ILE A 118 22.37 19.48 -6.47
N ASP A 119 23.28 20.45 -6.43
CA ASP A 119 23.26 21.60 -7.33
C ASP A 119 23.74 21.26 -8.76
N PRO A 120 23.50 22.14 -9.75
CA PRO A 120 23.94 21.97 -11.14
C PRO A 120 25.45 21.76 -11.34
N GLU A 121 26.27 22.12 -10.35
CA GLU A 121 27.71 21.92 -10.35
C GLU A 121 28.15 20.61 -9.65
N GLY A 122 27.20 19.81 -9.15
CA GLY A 122 27.39 18.49 -8.53
C GLY A 122 27.80 18.49 -7.07
N TYR A 123 27.42 19.51 -6.31
CA TYR A 123 27.67 19.55 -4.88
C TYR A 123 26.38 19.31 -4.11
N VAL A 124 26.48 18.56 -3.01
CA VAL A 124 25.37 18.41 -2.07
C VAL A 124 25.19 19.74 -1.35
N ILE A 125 23.98 20.29 -1.44
CA ILE A 125 23.65 21.62 -0.88
C ILE A 125 22.63 21.57 0.26
N GLY A 126 21.97 20.43 0.45
CA GLY A 126 21.03 20.23 1.54
C GLY A 126 20.48 18.81 1.57
N TYR A 127 19.82 18.49 2.67
CA TYR A 127 19.02 17.29 2.81
C TYR A 127 17.74 17.59 3.58
N VAL A 128 16.70 16.81 3.35
CA VAL A 128 15.42 16.88 4.06
C VAL A 128 15.00 15.46 4.38
N SER A 129 14.59 15.18 5.62
CA SER A 129 14.21 13.82 6.04
C SER A 129 12.75 13.79 6.49
N GLY A 130 12.08 12.66 6.22
CA GLY A 130 10.67 12.44 6.49
C GLY A 130 9.74 13.02 5.42
N GLU A 131 8.45 12.83 5.64
CA GLU A 131 7.37 13.22 4.72
C GLU A 131 6.84 14.65 4.94
N GLY A 132 6.04 15.13 3.99
CA GLY A 132 5.28 16.39 4.12
C GLY A 132 6.14 17.65 4.02
N LYS A 133 7.15 17.63 3.17
CA LYS A 133 8.14 18.71 3.02
C LYS A 133 8.17 19.33 1.62
N ARG A 134 7.13 19.13 0.78
CA ARG A 134 7.07 19.66 -0.58
C ARG A 134 7.39 21.14 -0.67
N GLU A 135 6.74 21.98 0.14
CA GLU A 135 6.93 23.43 0.12
C GLU A 135 8.39 23.81 0.42
N VAL A 136 9.00 23.15 1.41
CA VAL A 136 10.42 23.37 1.76
C VAL A 136 11.35 22.96 0.62
N LEU A 137 11.08 21.82 -0.02
CA LEU A 137 11.84 21.36 -1.19
C LEU A 137 11.69 22.34 -2.35
N GLU A 138 10.46 22.78 -2.63
CA GLU A 138 10.13 23.69 -3.72
C GLU A 138 10.79 25.06 -3.58
N GLU A 139 10.77 25.64 -2.37
CA GLU A 139 11.47 26.89 -2.05
C GLU A 139 12.98 26.75 -2.28
N LEU A 140 13.58 25.65 -1.81
CA LEU A 140 15.00 25.37 -2.00
C LEU A 140 15.35 25.22 -3.49
N ILE A 141 14.57 24.44 -4.24
CA ILE A 141 14.76 24.21 -5.68
C ILE A 141 14.69 25.53 -6.44
N THR A 142 13.64 26.33 -6.19
CA THR A 142 13.43 27.61 -6.87
C THR A 142 14.63 28.53 -6.66
N LYS A 143 15.09 28.67 -5.41
CA LYS A 143 16.26 29.48 -5.09
C LYS A 143 17.54 28.99 -5.78
N VAL A 144 17.77 27.68 -5.81
CA VAL A 144 18.96 27.09 -6.45
C VAL A 144 18.94 27.32 -7.96
N ILE A 145 17.77 27.18 -8.59
CA ILE A 145 17.59 27.46 -10.02
C ILE A 145 17.94 28.93 -10.32
N GLU A 146 17.40 29.88 -9.56
CA GLU A 146 17.68 31.31 -9.74
C GLU A 146 19.18 31.64 -9.58
N GLU A 147 19.82 31.11 -8.53
CA GLU A 147 21.24 31.31 -8.28
C GLU A 147 22.11 30.75 -9.41
N HIS A 148 21.80 29.56 -9.92
CA HIS A 148 22.58 28.92 -10.98
C HIS A 148 22.28 29.47 -12.37
N GLN A 149 21.11 30.07 -12.57
CA GLN A 149 20.79 30.85 -13.77
C GLN A 149 21.66 32.11 -13.84
N GLN A 150 21.81 32.85 -12.73
CA GLN A 150 22.70 34.01 -12.66
C GLN A 150 24.17 33.64 -12.91
N LYS A 151 24.59 32.46 -12.44
CA LYS A 151 25.95 31.92 -12.67
C LYS A 151 26.14 31.30 -14.06
N SER A 152 25.08 31.17 -14.87
CA SER A 152 25.10 30.44 -16.15
C SER A 152 25.62 29.00 -16.03
N THR A 153 25.22 28.31 -14.96
CA THR A 153 25.64 26.92 -14.66
C THR A 153 24.49 25.92 -14.70
N ILE A 154 23.26 26.36 -14.93
CA ILE A 154 22.07 25.52 -15.15
C ILE A 154 21.74 25.45 -16.65
N ASN A 155 21.21 24.32 -17.09
CA ASN A 155 20.76 24.03 -18.45
C ASN A 155 19.29 23.60 -18.42
N PHE A 156 18.44 24.37 -19.11
CA PHE A 156 17.01 24.11 -19.26
C PHE A 156 16.76 23.19 -20.46
N GLN A 157 16.84 21.88 -20.24
CA GLN A 157 16.63 20.88 -21.29
C GLN A 157 16.00 19.63 -20.70
N GLU A 158 14.82 19.23 -21.15
CA GLU A 158 14.18 18.00 -20.67
C GLU A 158 15.04 16.75 -20.95
N ILE A 159 15.09 15.83 -19.97
CA ILE A 159 15.67 14.50 -20.13
C ILE A 159 14.50 13.52 -20.19
N ASN A 160 14.41 12.81 -21.32
CA ASN A 160 13.42 11.76 -21.48
C ASN A 160 14.01 10.42 -21.05
N HIS A 161 13.22 9.66 -20.30
CA HIS A 161 13.55 8.32 -19.86
C HIS A 161 12.56 7.31 -20.45
N ILE A 162 12.99 6.06 -20.57
CA ILE A 162 12.10 4.96 -20.95
C ILE A 162 11.48 4.43 -19.66
N LEU A 163 10.16 4.60 -19.52
CA LEU A 163 9.45 4.21 -18.30
C LEU A 163 9.13 2.72 -18.30
N GLU A 164 9.04 2.13 -17.12
CA GLU A 164 8.64 0.73 -16.95
C GLU A 164 7.23 0.49 -17.47
N LYS A 165 6.30 1.43 -17.21
CA LYS A 165 4.93 1.36 -17.75
C LYS A 165 4.85 1.39 -19.28
N GLN A 166 5.88 1.90 -19.96
CA GLN A 166 5.97 1.86 -21.42
C GLN A 166 6.51 0.50 -21.91
N GLN A 167 7.39 -0.13 -21.13
CA GLN A 167 7.99 -1.43 -21.46
C GLN A 167 7.07 -2.60 -21.13
N GLN A 168 6.32 -2.47 -20.03
CA GLN A 168 5.40 -3.48 -19.49
C GLN A 168 4.04 -2.82 -19.19
N PRO A 169 3.26 -2.45 -20.22
CA PRO A 169 1.93 -1.89 -19.99
C PRO A 169 1.02 -2.93 -19.32
N ILE A 170 0.29 -2.51 -18.29
CA ILE A 170 -0.67 -3.36 -17.58
C ILE A 170 -1.94 -3.41 -18.41
N ILE A 171 -2.15 -4.54 -19.06
CA ILE A 171 -3.31 -4.79 -19.94
C ILE A 171 -4.20 -5.94 -19.44
N SER A 172 -3.90 -6.47 -18.26
CA SER A 172 -4.69 -7.53 -17.62
C SER A 172 -6.06 -7.02 -17.17
N PRO A 173 -7.07 -7.90 -17.03
CA PRO A 173 -8.41 -7.51 -16.57
C PRO A 173 -8.44 -6.86 -15.19
N LEU A 174 -7.58 -7.32 -14.28
CA LEU A 174 -7.31 -6.70 -12.98
C LEU A 174 -5.90 -6.10 -13.01
N ALA A 175 -5.65 -5.10 -12.17
CA ALA A 175 -4.35 -4.50 -11.95
C ALA A 175 -4.12 -4.34 -10.44
N PHE A 176 -3.12 -5.03 -9.90
CA PHE A 176 -2.76 -4.98 -8.48
C PHE A 176 -3.98 -5.03 -7.55
N PRO A 177 -4.83 -6.06 -7.62
CA PRO A 177 -5.99 -6.14 -6.74
C PRO A 177 -5.51 -6.16 -5.30
N GLY A 178 -5.84 -5.14 -4.50
CA GLY A 178 -5.29 -4.95 -3.16
C GLY A 178 -5.99 -5.81 -2.11
N LYS A 179 -7.32 -5.94 -2.20
CA LYS A 179 -8.16 -6.71 -1.29
C LYS A 179 -9.29 -7.43 -2.03
N VAL A 180 -9.77 -8.51 -1.43
CA VAL A 180 -10.91 -9.30 -1.89
C VAL A 180 -11.80 -9.59 -0.69
N LEU A 181 -13.11 -9.48 -0.88
CA LEU A 181 -14.12 -9.74 0.13
C LEU A 181 -15.15 -10.73 -0.45
N ALA A 182 -15.31 -11.88 0.20
CA ALA A 182 -16.26 -12.89 -0.17
C ALA A 182 -17.50 -12.81 0.71
N THR A 183 -18.68 -12.76 0.08
CA THR A 183 -19.97 -12.58 0.76
C THR A 183 -21.01 -13.54 0.20
N PRO A 184 -22.16 -13.74 0.88
CA PRO A 184 -23.24 -14.56 0.35
C PRO A 184 -23.79 -14.11 -1.02
N ILE A 185 -23.55 -12.86 -1.43
CA ILE A 185 -24.03 -12.32 -2.71
C ILE A 185 -22.95 -12.28 -3.80
N GLY A 186 -21.72 -12.67 -3.49
CA GLY A 186 -20.62 -12.71 -4.45
C GLY A 186 -19.29 -12.21 -3.88
N LEU A 187 -18.34 -12.02 -4.80
CA LEU A 187 -17.00 -11.51 -4.56
C LEU A 187 -16.94 -10.02 -4.89
N PHE A 188 -16.39 -9.25 -3.97
CA PHE A 188 -16.01 -7.86 -4.15
C PHE A 188 -14.49 -7.79 -4.24
N ILE A 189 -13.97 -7.13 -5.25
CA ILE A 189 -12.54 -7.02 -5.52
C ILE A 189 -12.20 -5.54 -5.60
N ALA A 190 -11.25 -5.11 -4.77
CA ALA A 190 -10.63 -3.80 -4.91
C ALA A 190 -9.55 -3.91 -5.98
N ASP A 191 -9.89 -3.51 -7.21
CA ASP A 191 -9.00 -3.52 -8.37
C ASP A 191 -8.13 -2.25 -8.33
N SER A 192 -7.23 -2.21 -7.34
CA SER A 192 -6.59 -0.99 -6.85
C SER A 192 -5.80 -0.26 -7.93
N GLY A 193 -5.04 -0.98 -8.76
CA GLY A 193 -4.27 -0.43 -9.87
C GLY A 193 -5.12 0.07 -11.04
N HIS A 194 -6.42 -0.25 -11.07
CA HIS A 194 -7.39 0.36 -11.97
C HIS A 194 -8.33 1.32 -11.25
N HIS A 195 -8.05 1.72 -10.01
CA HIS A 195 -8.83 2.72 -9.27
C HIS A 195 -10.36 2.48 -9.28
N ARG A 196 -10.77 1.20 -9.16
CA ARG A 196 -12.17 0.77 -9.24
C ARG A 196 -12.45 -0.46 -8.37
N LEU A 197 -13.73 -0.80 -8.23
CA LEU A 197 -14.18 -2.06 -7.64
C LEU A 197 -14.83 -2.95 -8.69
N VAL A 198 -14.64 -4.25 -8.55
CA VAL A 198 -15.28 -5.28 -9.38
C VAL A 198 -16.11 -6.19 -8.48
N ILE A 199 -17.39 -6.33 -8.79
CA ILE A 199 -18.30 -7.28 -8.15
C ILE A 199 -18.52 -8.44 -9.12
N SER A 200 -18.37 -9.66 -8.65
CA SER A 200 -18.57 -10.88 -9.44
C SER A 200 -19.25 -11.99 -8.65
N ASN A 201 -19.80 -12.98 -9.33
CA ASN A 201 -20.14 -14.24 -8.69
C ASN A 201 -18.88 -15.11 -8.47
N PHE A 202 -19.04 -16.26 -7.80
CA PHE A 202 -17.92 -17.16 -7.51
C PHE A 202 -17.37 -17.90 -8.74
N ASP A 203 -18.09 -17.90 -9.86
CA ASP A 203 -17.64 -18.45 -11.15
C ASP A 203 -16.85 -17.40 -11.98
N GLY A 204 -16.75 -16.17 -11.50
CA GLY A 204 -16.05 -15.06 -12.16
C GLY A 204 -16.87 -14.30 -13.20
N GLU A 205 -18.19 -14.45 -13.22
CA GLU A 205 -19.08 -13.56 -13.97
C GLU A 205 -19.14 -12.19 -13.29
N VAL A 206 -18.81 -11.13 -14.02
CA VAL A 206 -18.85 -9.75 -13.51
C VAL A 206 -20.31 -9.28 -13.41
N LEU A 207 -20.71 -8.88 -12.22
CA LEU A 207 -22.05 -8.35 -11.91
C LEU A 207 -22.05 -6.83 -12.01
N HIS A 208 -21.05 -6.17 -11.42
CA HIS A 208 -20.91 -4.71 -11.46
C HIS A 208 -19.45 -4.29 -11.54
N ILE A 209 -19.22 -3.14 -12.16
CA ILE A 209 -17.97 -2.39 -12.09
C ILE A 209 -18.33 -1.02 -11.54
N ILE A 210 -17.62 -0.61 -10.49
CA ILE A 210 -17.88 0.63 -9.77
C ILE A 210 -16.62 1.47 -9.80
N GLY A 211 -16.69 2.65 -10.40
CA GLY A 211 -15.54 3.52 -10.61
C GLY A 211 -15.24 3.72 -12.10
N THR A 212 -14.90 4.95 -12.48
CA THR A 212 -14.51 5.30 -13.86
C THR A 212 -13.21 4.64 -14.34
N GLY A 213 -12.40 4.14 -13.40
CA GLY A 213 -11.05 3.66 -13.66
C GLY A 213 -9.96 4.73 -13.58
N GLN A 214 -10.34 6.00 -13.40
CA GLN A 214 -9.40 7.12 -13.21
C GLN A 214 -9.31 7.50 -11.73
N PRO A 215 -8.10 7.84 -11.22
CA PRO A 215 -7.92 8.27 -9.85
C PRO A 215 -8.72 9.56 -9.55
N GLY A 216 -9.43 9.59 -8.43
CA GLY A 216 -10.16 10.77 -7.94
C GLY A 216 -11.14 10.46 -6.82
N LEU A 217 -11.78 11.49 -6.24
CA LEU A 217 -12.71 11.39 -5.10
C LEU A 217 -14.14 11.83 -5.46
N THR A 218 -14.57 11.59 -6.70
CA THR A 218 -15.93 11.94 -7.11
C THR A 218 -16.94 10.89 -6.60
N ASP A 219 -18.01 11.36 -5.97
CA ASP A 219 -19.20 10.58 -5.59
C ASP A 219 -20.19 10.50 -6.77
N GLY A 220 -21.21 9.65 -6.69
CA GLY A 220 -22.27 9.58 -7.70
C GLY A 220 -22.69 8.16 -8.03
N SER A 221 -23.21 7.94 -9.24
CA SER A 221 -23.53 6.59 -9.71
C SER A 221 -22.26 5.74 -9.89
N PHE A 222 -22.44 4.43 -10.04
CA PHE A 222 -21.30 3.49 -10.25
C PHE A 222 -20.38 3.89 -11.41
N SER A 223 -20.92 4.48 -12.48
CA SER A 223 -20.13 4.93 -13.65
C SER A 223 -19.50 6.31 -13.51
N GLU A 224 -19.94 7.11 -12.54
CA GLU A 224 -19.44 8.48 -12.32
C GLU A 224 -18.42 8.53 -11.17
N ALA A 225 -18.57 7.64 -10.20
CA ALA A 225 -17.71 7.60 -9.03
C ALA A 225 -16.24 7.40 -9.42
N GLN A 226 -15.35 7.99 -8.65
CA GLN A 226 -13.90 7.81 -8.76
C GLN A 226 -13.36 7.34 -7.42
N PHE A 227 -12.36 6.48 -7.46
CA PHE A 227 -11.57 6.04 -6.31
C PHE A 227 -10.09 6.35 -6.60
N SER A 228 -9.20 6.21 -5.63
CA SER A 228 -7.76 6.19 -5.84
C SER A 228 -7.14 5.07 -5.03
N ALA A 229 -6.74 4.00 -5.73
CA ALA A 229 -6.18 2.78 -5.14
C ALA A 229 -6.98 2.26 -3.94
N PRO A 230 -8.30 1.95 -4.10
CA PRO A 230 -9.11 1.44 -3.01
C PRO A 230 -8.54 0.12 -2.46
N GLN A 231 -8.72 -0.13 -1.17
CA GLN A 231 -8.19 -1.31 -0.46
C GLN A 231 -9.32 -2.06 0.26
N GLY A 232 -9.33 -2.05 1.60
CA GLY A 232 -10.26 -2.82 2.42
C GLY A 232 -11.71 -2.56 2.12
N MET A 233 -12.51 -3.60 2.33
CA MET A 233 -13.94 -3.60 2.09
C MET A 233 -14.65 -4.41 3.18
N VAL A 234 -15.82 -3.94 3.62
CA VAL A 234 -16.72 -4.74 4.47
C VAL A 234 -18.17 -4.56 4.02
N PHE A 235 -18.90 -5.67 3.96
CA PHE A 235 -20.28 -5.69 3.49
C PHE A 235 -21.27 -5.85 4.63
N ASP A 236 -22.15 -4.88 4.78
CA ASP A 236 -23.27 -4.89 5.71
C ASP A 236 -24.50 -5.50 5.03
N ILE A 237 -24.63 -6.82 5.14
CA ILE A 237 -25.71 -7.61 4.52
C ILE A 237 -27.11 -7.12 4.91
N GLU A 238 -27.29 -6.64 6.14
CA GLU A 238 -28.60 -6.19 6.65
C GLU A 238 -29.11 -4.95 5.91
N ASN A 239 -28.19 -4.02 5.60
CA ASN A 239 -28.50 -2.76 4.94
C ASN A 239 -28.13 -2.73 3.45
N GLN A 240 -27.55 -3.83 2.92
CA GLN A 240 -27.03 -3.91 1.55
C GLN A 240 -26.01 -2.81 1.23
N MET A 241 -25.18 -2.47 2.23
CA MET A 241 -24.20 -1.41 2.14
C MET A 241 -22.78 -1.97 2.13
N LEU A 242 -21.98 -1.58 1.15
CA LEU A 242 -20.54 -1.86 1.15
C LEU A 242 -19.78 -0.63 1.63
N PHE A 243 -18.86 -0.81 2.57
CA PHE A 243 -17.95 0.23 3.03
C PHE A 243 -16.55 -0.07 2.54
N VAL A 244 -15.83 0.96 2.10
CA VAL A 244 -14.55 0.83 1.40
C VAL A 244 -13.55 1.84 1.94
N THR A 245 -12.31 1.42 2.18
CA THR A 245 -11.20 2.35 2.38
C THR A 245 -10.65 2.77 1.03
N ASP A 246 -10.75 4.06 0.72
CA ASP A 246 -10.24 4.66 -0.51
C ASP A 246 -8.91 5.34 -0.19
N THR A 247 -7.85 4.53 -0.24
CA THR A 247 -6.63 4.73 0.54
C THR A 247 -5.85 5.97 0.13
N GLU A 248 -5.61 6.17 -1.16
CA GLU A 248 -4.86 7.34 -1.65
C GLU A 248 -5.70 8.62 -1.67
N ASN A 249 -7.04 8.50 -1.63
CA ASN A 249 -7.91 9.65 -1.37
C ASN A 249 -8.02 9.97 0.13
N HIS A 250 -7.42 9.17 1.01
CA HIS A 250 -7.53 9.33 2.46
C HIS A 250 -8.99 9.42 2.93
N ALA A 251 -9.85 8.55 2.40
CA ALA A 251 -11.29 8.62 2.61
C ALA A 251 -11.93 7.24 2.88
N LEU A 252 -13.12 7.27 3.49
CA LEU A 252 -14.01 6.13 3.59
C LEU A 252 -15.21 6.37 2.68
N ARG A 253 -15.53 5.35 1.86
CA ARG A 253 -16.64 5.40 0.91
C ARG A 253 -17.72 4.40 1.33
N ARG A 254 -18.98 4.77 1.11
CA ARG A 254 -20.16 3.91 1.29
C ARG A 254 -20.83 3.72 -0.06
N ILE A 255 -21.21 2.49 -0.34
CA ILE A 255 -21.77 2.08 -1.62
C ILE A 255 -23.10 1.39 -1.34
N ASP A 256 -24.16 2.01 -1.83
CA ASP A 256 -25.52 1.46 -1.80
C ASP A 256 -25.73 0.64 -3.06
N LEU A 257 -25.77 -0.69 -2.92
CA LEU A 257 -25.93 -1.60 -4.07
C LEU A 257 -27.33 -1.54 -4.69
N HIS A 258 -28.36 -1.18 -3.90
CA HIS A 258 -29.72 -1.09 -4.40
C HIS A 258 -29.93 0.19 -5.22
N ARG A 259 -29.44 1.32 -4.71
CA ARG A 259 -29.52 2.63 -5.38
C ARG A 259 -28.43 2.83 -6.42
N GLN A 260 -27.38 2.02 -6.38
CA GLN A 260 -26.18 2.10 -7.21
C GLN A 260 -25.45 3.45 -7.08
N ILE A 261 -25.29 3.90 -5.83
CA ILE A 261 -24.67 5.20 -5.50
C ILE A 261 -23.45 4.97 -4.59
N VAL A 262 -22.39 5.71 -4.85
CA VAL A 262 -21.19 5.85 -4.02
C VAL A 262 -21.21 7.21 -3.34
N GLU A 263 -20.96 7.23 -2.04
CA GLU A 263 -20.89 8.44 -1.21
C GLU A 263 -19.63 8.42 -0.34
N THR A 264 -19.01 9.58 -0.16
CA THR A 264 -17.97 9.76 0.84
C THR A 264 -18.62 9.91 2.22
N ILE A 265 -18.12 9.18 3.21
CA ILE A 265 -18.67 9.20 4.59
C ILE A 265 -17.65 9.68 5.64
N ALA A 266 -16.36 9.62 5.34
CA ALA A 266 -15.31 10.21 6.15
C ALA A 266 -14.06 10.53 5.32
N GLY A 267 -13.24 11.45 5.81
CA GLY A 267 -12.06 11.97 5.09
C GLY A 267 -12.37 13.21 4.28
N THR A 268 -11.35 14.06 4.14
CA THR A 268 -11.44 15.35 3.44
C THR A 268 -10.85 15.31 2.03
N GLY A 269 -10.30 14.16 1.61
CA GLY A 269 -9.51 14.05 0.38
C GLY A 269 -8.03 14.40 0.54
N GLU A 270 -7.61 14.82 1.73
CA GLU A 270 -6.26 15.31 2.01
C GLU A 270 -5.59 14.49 3.11
N GLN A 271 -4.28 14.29 3.00
CA GLN A 271 -3.50 13.55 3.98
C GLN A 271 -3.44 14.31 5.32
N SER A 272 -3.91 13.69 6.40
CA SER A 272 -3.76 14.26 7.74
C SER A 272 -2.30 14.25 8.20
N ARG A 273 -1.82 15.39 8.69
CA ARG A 273 -0.54 15.51 9.40
C ARG A 273 -0.65 15.33 10.92
N ASN A 274 -1.87 15.15 11.42
CA ASN A 274 -2.09 14.92 12.84
C ASN A 274 -2.01 13.42 13.14
N ILE A 275 -0.99 13.03 13.88
CA ILE A 275 -0.77 11.65 14.33
C ILE A 275 -1.22 11.42 15.78
N HIS A 276 -1.57 12.48 16.52
CA HIS A 276 -2.01 12.33 17.91
C HIS A 276 -3.47 11.85 17.98
N PRO A 277 -3.86 11.04 18.98
CA PRO A 277 -5.24 10.59 19.11
C PRO A 277 -6.25 11.75 19.13
N HIS A 278 -7.26 11.68 18.27
CA HIS A 278 -8.28 12.74 18.16
C HIS A 278 -9.64 12.20 17.67
N SER A 279 -10.62 13.10 17.59
CA SER A 279 -11.98 12.80 17.10
C SER A 279 -12.56 13.95 16.32
N GLY A 280 -13.52 13.68 15.45
CA GLY A 280 -14.27 14.71 14.73
C GLY A 280 -15.45 14.14 13.95
N VAL A 281 -16.15 15.03 13.24
CA VAL A 281 -17.18 14.64 12.26
C VAL A 281 -16.47 14.04 11.05
N GLY A 282 -16.97 12.91 10.54
CA GLY A 282 -16.32 12.12 9.50
C GLY A 282 -15.83 12.96 8.31
N LEU A 283 -16.72 13.75 7.70
CA LEU A 283 -16.42 14.56 6.51
C LEU A 283 -15.55 15.80 6.78
N GLU A 284 -15.35 16.15 8.05
CA GLU A 284 -14.50 17.28 8.46
C GLU A 284 -13.14 16.82 8.98
N THR A 285 -12.96 15.51 9.12
CA THR A 285 -11.76 14.92 9.71
C THR A 285 -10.88 14.34 8.61
N ALA A 286 -9.71 14.96 8.37
CA ALA A 286 -8.71 14.40 7.48
C ALA A 286 -8.21 13.05 8.03
N LEU A 287 -8.05 12.06 7.13
CA LEU A 287 -7.55 10.73 7.47
C LEU A 287 -6.14 10.56 6.91
N ASN A 288 -5.50 9.44 7.24
CA ASN A 288 -4.13 9.18 6.81
C ASN A 288 -3.98 7.72 6.36
N SER A 289 -4.26 7.50 5.07
CA SER A 289 -4.16 6.21 4.38
C SER A 289 -4.90 5.07 5.11
N PRO A 290 -6.25 5.11 5.17
CA PRO A 290 -7.02 3.98 5.67
C PRO A 290 -6.82 2.79 4.74
N TRP A 291 -6.47 1.62 5.28
CA TRP A 291 -6.04 0.46 4.48
C TRP A 291 -6.99 -0.73 4.57
N ASP A 292 -7.58 -0.95 5.74
CA ASP A 292 -8.57 -1.99 5.95
C ASP A 292 -9.67 -1.55 6.91
N LEU A 293 -10.82 -2.21 6.87
CA LEU A 293 -11.92 -1.93 7.79
C LEU A 293 -12.77 -3.16 8.08
N VAL A 294 -13.36 -3.19 9.27
CA VAL A 294 -14.37 -4.19 9.66
C VAL A 294 -15.55 -3.50 10.36
N LYS A 295 -16.72 -4.13 10.31
CA LYS A 295 -17.93 -3.63 10.96
C LYS A 295 -18.26 -4.51 12.17
N SER A 296 -18.48 -3.90 13.33
CA SER A 296 -19.05 -4.55 14.51
C SER A 296 -20.21 -3.71 15.05
N GLY A 297 -21.43 -4.27 14.98
CA GLY A 297 -22.65 -3.53 15.26
C GLY A 297 -22.78 -2.28 14.37
N ASN A 298 -22.84 -1.11 15.00
CA ASN A 298 -22.96 0.20 14.34
C ASN A 298 -21.61 0.95 14.23
N THR A 299 -20.51 0.25 14.47
CA THR A 299 -19.16 0.82 14.44
C THR A 299 -18.37 0.21 13.30
N LEU A 300 -17.76 1.06 12.48
CA LEU A 300 -16.64 0.65 11.62
C LEU A 300 -15.36 0.82 12.40
N PHE A 301 -14.53 -0.22 12.47
CA PHE A 301 -13.14 -0.10 12.85
C PHE A 301 -12.29 0.03 11.58
N ILE A 302 -11.21 0.79 11.64
CA ILE A 302 -10.37 1.12 10.48
C ILE A 302 -8.90 0.96 10.85
N ALA A 303 -8.16 0.21 10.06
CA ALA A 303 -6.71 0.15 10.11
C ALA A 303 -6.15 1.39 9.39
N MET A 304 -5.68 2.37 10.16
CA MET A 304 -5.15 3.64 9.67
C MET A 304 -3.64 3.51 9.50
N ALA A 305 -3.20 3.01 8.34
CA ALA A 305 -1.81 2.67 8.09
C ALA A 305 -0.88 3.87 8.22
N GLY A 306 -1.29 5.01 7.67
CA GLY A 306 -0.46 6.22 7.59
C GLY A 306 -0.24 6.93 8.92
N SER A 307 -1.15 6.79 9.89
CA SER A 307 -0.96 7.30 11.26
C SER A 307 -0.66 6.22 12.29
N HIS A 308 -0.42 4.98 11.84
CA HIS A 308 -0.05 3.84 12.69
C HIS A 308 -1.05 3.60 13.85
N GLN A 309 -2.34 3.60 13.52
CA GLN A 309 -3.43 3.56 14.50
C GLN A 309 -4.58 2.67 14.06
N ILE A 310 -5.39 2.24 15.03
CA ILE A 310 -6.73 1.73 14.78
C ILE A 310 -7.72 2.83 15.10
N TRP A 311 -8.62 3.11 14.16
CA TRP A 311 -9.66 4.13 14.27
C TRP A 311 -11.03 3.47 14.34
N GLN A 312 -12.02 4.23 14.81
CA GLN A 312 -13.42 3.82 14.78
C GLN A 312 -14.34 4.95 14.30
N MET A 313 -15.38 4.58 13.56
CA MET A 313 -16.46 5.47 13.13
C MET A 313 -17.80 4.93 13.61
N ASN A 314 -18.58 5.75 14.30
CA ASN A 314 -19.97 5.42 14.61
C ASN A 314 -20.87 5.82 13.43
N LEU A 315 -21.53 4.84 12.81
CA LEU A 315 -22.34 5.03 11.60
C LEU A 315 -23.64 5.82 11.83
N ALA A 316 -24.11 5.93 13.07
CA ALA A 316 -25.33 6.69 13.38
C ALA A 316 -25.04 8.18 13.61
N THR A 317 -23.89 8.49 14.21
CA THR A 317 -23.51 9.88 14.52
C THR A 317 -22.52 10.47 13.54
N ASN A 318 -21.92 9.64 12.67
CA ASN A 318 -20.80 9.99 11.78
C ASN A 318 -19.59 10.56 12.53
N ILE A 319 -19.45 10.28 13.82
CA ILE A 319 -18.25 10.64 14.57
C ILE A 319 -17.19 9.58 14.35
N ILE A 320 -16.01 10.03 13.91
CA ILE A 320 -14.81 9.22 13.74
C ILE A 320 -13.76 9.63 14.77
N LYS A 321 -13.03 8.66 15.31
CA LYS A 321 -11.97 8.91 16.30
C LYS A 321 -10.93 7.82 16.32
N THR A 322 -9.76 8.13 16.86
CA THR A 322 -8.75 7.11 17.23
C THR A 322 -9.35 6.17 18.27
N TYR A 323 -9.20 4.87 18.02
CA TYR A 323 -9.60 3.81 18.94
C TYR A 323 -8.41 3.33 19.77
N ALA A 324 -7.31 2.98 19.09
CA ALA A 324 -6.07 2.52 19.70
C ALA A 324 -4.85 3.04 18.93
N GLY A 325 -3.74 3.19 19.65
CA GLY A 325 -2.46 3.63 19.09
C GLY A 325 -2.13 5.09 19.39
N THR A 326 -0.93 5.34 19.89
CA THR A 326 -0.39 6.69 20.15
C THR A 326 -0.07 7.49 18.89
N GLY A 327 0.06 6.80 17.75
CA GLY A 327 0.53 7.36 16.47
C GLY A 327 2.05 7.27 16.27
N ALA A 328 2.80 6.81 17.27
CA ALA A 328 4.20 6.44 17.08
C ALA A 328 4.29 5.12 16.30
N GLU A 329 5.25 5.03 15.37
CA GLU A 329 5.60 3.78 14.70
C GLU A 329 6.35 2.86 15.66
N GLY A 330 5.80 1.68 15.96
CA GLY A 330 6.44 0.71 16.83
C GLY A 330 5.59 -0.52 17.15
N CYS A 331 6.11 -1.38 18.03
CA CYS A 331 5.42 -2.56 18.54
C CYS A 331 5.29 -2.44 20.05
N VAL A 332 4.22 -1.79 20.54
CA VAL A 332 3.97 -1.62 21.96
C VAL A 332 2.58 -2.15 22.30
N ASP A 333 2.54 -3.18 23.15
CA ASP A 333 1.34 -3.74 23.76
C ASP A 333 0.88 -2.89 24.96
N GLY A 334 -0.35 -3.10 25.43
CA GLY A 334 -0.89 -2.43 26.61
C GLY A 334 -2.30 -1.87 26.39
N SER A 335 -2.64 -0.80 27.12
CA SER A 335 -3.94 -0.14 26.95
C SER A 335 -4.08 0.46 25.55
N LEU A 336 -5.33 0.64 25.08
CA LEU A 336 -5.59 1.23 23.76
C LEU A 336 -4.81 2.54 23.51
N ILE A 337 -4.71 3.41 24.52
CA ILE A 337 -4.09 4.74 24.38
C ILE A 337 -2.57 4.76 24.56
N GLU A 338 -1.97 3.69 25.09
CA GLU A 338 -0.52 3.58 25.30
C GLU A 338 0.14 2.69 24.24
N SER A 339 -0.64 1.84 23.57
CA SER A 339 -0.17 0.98 22.49
C SER A 339 0.40 1.77 21.30
N ALA A 340 1.25 1.11 20.51
CA ALA A 340 1.80 1.64 19.27
C ALA A 340 1.79 0.54 18.22
N PHE A 341 1.45 0.90 16.98
CA PHE A 341 1.41 0.01 15.81
C PHE A 341 2.45 0.48 14.78
N ALA A 342 2.64 -0.27 13.71
CA ALA A 342 3.50 0.10 12.61
C ALA A 342 2.85 -0.33 11.28
N GLN A 343 2.09 0.62 10.72
CA GLN A 343 1.39 0.46 9.44
C GLN A 343 0.39 -0.72 9.43
N PRO A 344 -0.63 -0.71 10.31
CA PRO A 344 -1.66 -1.74 10.31
C PRO A 344 -2.38 -1.74 8.96
N SER A 345 -2.36 -2.87 8.26
CA SER A 345 -2.80 -2.97 6.85
C SER A 345 -3.86 -4.04 6.59
N GLY A 346 -4.07 -4.95 7.55
CA GLY A 346 -5.08 -6.00 7.47
C GLY A 346 -5.86 -6.10 8.77
N MET A 347 -7.17 -6.33 8.70
CA MET A 347 -7.99 -6.45 9.89
C MET A 347 -9.17 -7.41 9.70
N THR A 348 -9.45 -8.19 10.74
CA THR A 348 -10.61 -9.09 10.84
C THR A 348 -11.11 -9.13 12.29
N THR A 349 -12.22 -9.80 12.59
CA THR A 349 -12.77 -9.87 13.96
C THR A 349 -13.50 -11.17 14.23
N ASP A 350 -13.44 -11.63 15.47
CA ASP A 350 -14.29 -12.71 15.99
C ASP A 350 -15.54 -12.21 16.75
N GLY A 351 -15.74 -10.88 16.77
CA GLY A 351 -16.82 -10.21 17.50
C GLY A 351 -16.46 -9.79 18.94
N GLN A 352 -15.31 -10.20 19.47
CA GLN A 352 -14.79 -9.78 20.78
C GLN A 352 -13.47 -9.01 20.65
N GLU A 353 -12.64 -9.38 19.69
CA GLU A 353 -11.36 -8.74 19.39
C GLU A 353 -11.25 -8.43 17.89
N LEU A 354 -10.46 -7.43 17.57
CA LEU A 354 -9.94 -7.20 16.22
C LEU A 354 -8.59 -7.90 16.13
N TYR A 355 -8.33 -8.57 15.02
CA TYR A 355 -7.02 -9.12 14.71
C TYR A 355 -6.40 -8.30 13.59
N ILE A 356 -5.16 -7.85 13.81
CA ILE A 356 -4.48 -6.87 12.96
C ILE A 356 -3.23 -7.50 12.37
N ALA A 357 -3.05 -7.34 11.06
CA ALA A 357 -1.76 -7.52 10.41
C ALA A 357 -0.99 -6.19 10.48
N ASP A 358 0.03 -6.15 11.35
CA ASP A 358 0.83 -4.96 11.62
C ASP A 358 2.14 -5.03 10.80
N SER A 359 2.09 -4.47 9.60
CA SER A 359 2.96 -4.84 8.48
C SER A 359 4.43 -4.47 8.69
N GLU A 360 4.73 -3.24 9.13
CA GLU A 360 6.12 -2.74 9.19
C GLU A 360 6.94 -3.41 10.31
N ILE A 361 6.28 -4.01 11.30
CA ILE A 361 6.90 -4.84 12.34
C ILE A 361 6.71 -6.34 12.09
N SER A 362 5.95 -6.73 11.05
CA SER A 362 5.71 -8.12 10.66
C SER A 362 5.14 -8.97 11.80
N THR A 363 4.06 -8.48 12.44
CA THR A 363 3.39 -9.17 13.55
C THR A 363 1.88 -9.27 13.33
N ILE A 364 1.27 -10.25 14.02
CA ILE A 364 -0.18 -10.34 14.18
C ILE A 364 -0.53 -9.93 15.60
N ARG A 365 -1.50 -9.01 15.73
CA ARG A 365 -1.89 -8.40 17.00
C ARG A 365 -3.37 -8.54 17.24
N SER A 366 -3.78 -8.56 18.50
CA SER A 366 -5.19 -8.43 18.88
C SER A 366 -5.46 -7.10 19.56
N VAL A 367 -6.66 -6.57 19.34
CA VAL A 367 -7.20 -5.37 19.97
C VAL A 367 -8.59 -5.70 20.48
N GLU A 368 -8.76 -5.77 21.79
CA GLU A 368 -10.05 -6.10 22.40
C GLU A 368 -11.07 -4.98 22.18
N ILE A 369 -12.27 -5.32 21.69
CA ILE A 369 -13.41 -4.39 21.52
C ILE A 369 -14.44 -4.48 22.64
N VAL A 370 -14.14 -5.29 23.64
CA VAL A 370 -14.84 -5.42 24.92
C VAL A 370 -13.84 -5.25 26.07
N GLU A 371 -14.31 -5.01 27.29
CA GLU A 371 -13.42 -4.91 28.46
C GLU A 371 -12.56 -6.18 28.61
N PRO A 372 -11.25 -6.07 28.89
CA PRO A 372 -10.55 -4.92 29.46
C PRO A 372 -9.89 -3.91 28.50
N TYR A 373 -10.15 -3.99 27.18
CA TYR A 373 -9.62 -3.07 26.17
C TYR A 373 -8.08 -3.02 26.08
N GLN A 374 -7.48 -4.18 25.86
CA GLN A 374 -6.03 -4.34 25.69
C GLN A 374 -5.65 -4.56 24.23
N VAL A 375 -4.41 -4.19 23.93
CA VAL A 375 -3.70 -4.57 22.72
C VAL A 375 -2.60 -5.55 23.09
N THR A 376 -2.57 -6.70 22.40
CA THR A 376 -1.57 -7.74 22.62
C THR A 376 -0.97 -8.25 21.32
N THR A 377 0.28 -8.69 21.36
CA THR A 377 0.91 -9.37 20.23
C THR A 377 0.66 -10.88 20.30
N ILE A 378 0.07 -11.44 19.24
CA ILE A 378 -0.21 -12.87 19.12
C ILE A 378 1.06 -13.62 18.67
N CYS A 379 1.69 -13.16 17.58
CA CYS A 379 2.92 -13.74 17.06
C CYS A 379 3.75 -12.76 16.23
N GLY A 380 5.03 -13.08 16.08
CA GLY A 380 6.04 -12.23 15.42
C GLY A 380 7.05 -11.69 16.43
N SER A 381 8.21 -11.23 15.94
CA SER A 381 9.37 -10.92 16.79
C SER A 381 9.25 -9.67 17.67
N GLN A 382 8.23 -8.83 17.42
CA GLN A 382 8.05 -7.51 18.05
C GLN A 382 9.20 -6.52 17.79
N GLN A 383 10.02 -6.76 16.77
CA GLN A 383 11.13 -5.89 16.39
C GLN A 383 10.96 -5.41 14.95
N LEU A 384 11.19 -4.12 14.69
CA LEU A 384 11.09 -3.50 13.36
C LEU A 384 11.93 -4.20 12.27
N PHE A 385 13.03 -4.86 12.65
CA PHE A 385 13.92 -5.61 11.75
C PHE A 385 13.98 -7.10 12.08
N GLY A 386 13.06 -7.61 12.92
CA GLY A 386 12.97 -9.01 13.26
C GLY A 386 12.03 -9.78 12.33
N PHE A 387 12.08 -9.48 11.03
CA PHE A 387 11.31 -10.16 9.99
C PHE A 387 12.01 -11.42 9.48
N GLY A 388 11.35 -12.18 8.61
CA GLY A 388 11.88 -13.39 7.97
C GLY A 388 10.77 -14.40 7.71
N ASP A 389 11.11 -15.67 7.51
CA ASP A 389 10.15 -16.74 7.21
C ASP A 389 10.37 -17.96 8.11
N VAL A 390 9.73 -17.94 9.28
CA VAL A 390 9.88 -19.00 10.29
C VAL A 390 8.51 -19.33 10.87
N ASP A 391 8.05 -20.56 10.62
CA ASP A 391 6.93 -21.18 11.34
C ASP A 391 7.36 -21.46 12.79
N GLY A 392 6.45 -21.32 13.75
CA GLY A 392 6.80 -21.43 15.17
C GLY A 392 5.68 -21.00 16.09
N GLN A 393 6.04 -20.55 17.30
CA GLN A 393 5.08 -20.12 18.31
C GLN A 393 5.41 -18.73 18.84
N SER A 394 4.39 -17.87 18.94
CA SER A 394 4.49 -16.53 19.53
C SER A 394 5.65 -15.71 18.94
N THR A 395 6.64 -15.34 19.75
CA THR A 395 7.76 -14.48 19.33
C THR A 395 8.82 -15.18 18.49
N ASP A 396 8.78 -16.51 18.36
CA ASP A 396 9.70 -17.26 17.51
C ASP A 396 9.28 -17.22 16.03
N VAL A 397 8.02 -16.89 15.77
CA VAL A 397 7.50 -16.71 14.41
C VAL A 397 8.21 -15.56 13.72
N ARG A 398 8.52 -15.75 12.43
CA ARG A 398 8.97 -14.67 11.55
C ARG A 398 8.02 -14.59 10.35
N LEU A 399 7.49 -13.39 10.17
CA LEU A 399 6.71 -12.95 9.01
C LEU A 399 7.50 -11.85 8.30
N GLN A 400 7.07 -11.47 7.10
CA GLN A 400 7.65 -10.38 6.33
C GLN A 400 6.53 -9.55 5.69
N HIS A 401 6.34 -8.34 6.21
CA HIS A 401 5.36 -7.35 5.75
C HIS A 401 3.97 -7.94 5.50
N CYS A 402 3.41 -8.65 6.48
CA CYS A 402 2.10 -9.29 6.33
C CYS A 402 0.98 -8.24 6.17
N MET A 403 0.23 -8.28 5.06
CA MET A 403 -0.77 -7.24 4.76
C MET A 403 -2.24 -7.64 4.98
N ALA A 404 -2.53 -8.93 5.21
CA ALA A 404 -3.90 -9.39 5.45
C ALA A 404 -3.97 -10.45 6.53
N VAL A 405 -5.08 -10.42 7.26
CA VAL A 405 -5.48 -11.42 8.25
C VAL A 405 -6.99 -11.64 8.12
N GLU A 406 -7.42 -12.91 8.16
CA GLU A 406 -8.83 -13.29 8.08
C GLU A 406 -9.16 -14.35 9.13
N TYR A 407 -10.19 -14.12 9.94
CA TYR A 407 -10.61 -15.02 11.01
C TYR A 407 -11.64 -16.01 10.48
N ALA A 408 -11.29 -17.29 10.49
CA ALA A 408 -12.19 -18.36 10.10
C ALA A 408 -11.89 -19.63 10.88
N GLU A 409 -12.94 -20.36 11.27
CA GLU A 409 -12.84 -21.65 11.97
C GLU A 409 -11.98 -21.62 13.26
N ASN A 410 -11.98 -20.48 13.97
CA ASN A 410 -11.15 -20.20 15.16
C ASN A 410 -9.64 -20.08 14.91
N PHE A 411 -9.25 -19.86 13.66
CA PHE A 411 -7.87 -19.56 13.26
C PHE A 411 -7.80 -18.24 12.51
N LEU A 412 -6.59 -17.70 12.42
CA LEU A 412 -6.25 -16.53 11.63
C LEU A 412 -5.48 -16.99 10.39
N TRP A 413 -6.07 -16.81 9.22
CA TRP A 413 -5.38 -16.92 7.94
C TRP A 413 -4.61 -15.63 7.69
N VAL A 414 -3.32 -15.73 7.42
CA VAL A 414 -2.43 -14.57 7.28
C VAL A 414 -1.79 -14.60 5.91
N ALA A 415 -1.89 -13.49 5.18
CA ALA A 415 -1.09 -13.28 3.98
C ALA A 415 0.27 -12.75 4.42
N ASP A 416 1.26 -13.63 4.45
CA ASP A 416 2.65 -13.32 4.72
C ASP A 416 3.28 -12.81 3.42
N THR A 417 2.92 -11.57 3.08
CA THR A 417 2.96 -11.00 1.73
C THR A 417 4.35 -11.07 1.09
N TYR A 418 5.39 -10.62 1.79
CA TYR A 418 6.75 -10.60 1.26
C TYR A 418 7.46 -11.96 1.34
N ASN A 419 6.88 -12.92 2.06
CA ASN A 419 7.30 -14.33 1.98
C ASN A 419 6.49 -15.12 0.94
N HIS A 420 5.56 -14.47 0.22
CA HIS A 420 4.72 -15.06 -0.82
C HIS A 420 3.94 -16.30 -0.35
N LYS A 421 3.48 -16.27 0.89
CA LYS A 421 2.86 -17.43 1.57
C LYS A 421 1.56 -17.06 2.27
N ILE A 422 0.70 -18.06 2.42
CA ILE A 422 -0.44 -17.98 3.33
C ILE A 422 -0.16 -18.87 4.53
N LYS A 423 -0.22 -18.27 5.72
CA LYS A 423 0.02 -18.93 7.01
C LYS A 423 -1.26 -19.03 7.82
N LEU A 424 -1.30 -19.99 8.74
CA LEU A 424 -2.39 -20.19 9.69
C LEU A 424 -1.86 -19.98 11.10
N VAL A 425 -2.49 -19.07 11.84
CA VAL A 425 -2.13 -18.71 13.21
C VAL A 425 -3.25 -19.07 14.16
N SER A 426 -2.91 -19.72 15.27
CA SER A 426 -3.83 -19.92 16.39
C SER A 426 -3.82 -18.66 17.27
N PRO A 427 -4.95 -17.94 17.40
CA PRO A 427 -5.00 -16.70 18.18
C PRO A 427 -4.67 -16.92 19.66
N SER A 428 -5.04 -18.09 20.23
CA SER A 428 -4.84 -18.40 21.64
C SER A 428 -3.43 -18.87 22.01
N THR A 429 -2.70 -19.47 21.06
CA THR A 429 -1.37 -20.05 21.34
C THR A 429 -0.23 -19.31 20.64
N GLY A 430 -0.53 -18.48 19.64
CA GLY A 430 0.45 -17.86 18.76
C GLY A 430 1.17 -18.84 17.84
N ASN A 431 0.74 -20.10 17.75
CA ASN A 431 1.33 -21.08 16.82
C ASN A 431 1.00 -20.69 15.37
N CYS A 432 2.03 -20.53 14.54
CA CYS A 432 1.96 -20.12 13.15
C CYS A 432 2.58 -21.19 12.25
N GLN A 433 1.88 -21.57 11.18
CA GLN A 433 2.34 -22.56 10.21
C GLN A 433 2.04 -22.14 8.78
N THR A 434 2.98 -22.40 7.87
CA THR A 434 2.77 -22.21 6.43
C THR A 434 1.81 -23.27 5.89
N ILE A 435 0.73 -22.83 5.25
CA ILE A 435 -0.27 -23.71 4.62
C ILE A 435 -0.12 -23.72 3.10
N LEU A 436 0.01 -22.54 2.48
CA LEU A 436 0.06 -22.35 1.03
C LEU A 436 1.31 -21.57 0.62
N GLY A 437 1.81 -21.85 -0.59
CA GLY A 437 2.96 -21.14 -1.16
C GLY A 437 4.30 -21.83 -0.86
N ASP A 438 5.15 -21.94 -1.89
CA ASP A 438 6.52 -22.45 -1.75
C ASP A 438 7.52 -21.36 -1.29
N GLY A 439 7.11 -20.09 -1.31
CA GLY A 439 7.92 -18.93 -0.94
C GLY A 439 8.61 -18.24 -2.12
N LEU A 440 8.41 -18.73 -3.35
CA LEU A 440 8.90 -18.07 -4.57
C LEU A 440 7.79 -17.23 -5.20
N ALA A 441 8.15 -16.03 -5.62
CA ALA A 441 7.27 -15.15 -6.38
C ALA A 441 6.79 -15.83 -7.67
N GLY A 442 5.50 -15.73 -7.97
CA GLY A 442 4.94 -16.05 -9.29
C GLY A 442 3.53 -16.62 -9.25
N LEU A 443 2.97 -16.91 -10.43
CA LEU A 443 1.62 -17.44 -10.60
C LEU A 443 1.66 -18.95 -10.89
N GLN A 444 1.37 -19.77 -9.89
CA GLN A 444 1.28 -21.22 -10.06
C GLN A 444 0.12 -21.82 -9.28
N ASN A 445 -0.79 -22.50 -9.99
CA ASN A 445 -1.81 -23.37 -9.40
C ASN A 445 -1.17 -24.65 -8.86
N GLY A 446 -1.79 -25.24 -7.84
CA GLY A 446 -1.23 -26.42 -7.18
C GLY A 446 -2.01 -26.77 -5.93
N GLN A 447 -1.37 -27.49 -5.02
CA GLN A 447 -1.97 -27.91 -3.76
C GLN A 447 -1.04 -27.58 -2.60
N GLY A 448 -1.56 -26.94 -1.55
CA GLY A 448 -0.81 -26.58 -0.35
C GLY A 448 0.43 -25.75 -0.69
N LYS A 449 1.58 -26.17 -0.18
CA LYS A 449 2.89 -25.54 -0.42
C LYS A 449 3.40 -25.64 -1.86
N ASN A 450 2.71 -26.36 -2.76
CA ASN A 450 3.10 -26.46 -4.18
C ASN A 450 2.39 -25.43 -5.08
N SER A 451 1.81 -24.39 -4.50
CA SER A 451 1.33 -23.19 -5.21
C SER A 451 2.36 -22.06 -5.13
N ARG A 452 2.21 -21.03 -5.96
CA ARG A 452 2.96 -19.78 -5.86
C ARG A 452 2.04 -18.58 -5.84
N PHE A 453 2.48 -17.54 -5.15
CA PHE A 453 1.85 -16.24 -5.08
C PHE A 453 2.91 -15.17 -5.35
N PHE A 454 2.50 -13.93 -5.56
CA PHE A 454 3.39 -12.80 -5.72
C PHE A 454 2.82 -11.59 -4.97
N GLU A 455 3.37 -11.36 -3.78
CA GLU A 455 2.92 -10.35 -2.82
C GLU A 455 1.40 -10.36 -2.58
N PRO A 456 0.81 -11.47 -2.09
CA PRO A 456 -0.62 -11.51 -1.81
C PRO A 456 -1.00 -10.54 -0.67
N SER A 457 -1.96 -9.64 -0.88
CA SER A 457 -2.28 -8.56 0.08
C SER A 457 -3.70 -8.57 0.64
N GLY A 458 -4.54 -9.52 0.24
CA GLY A 458 -5.93 -9.63 0.68
C GLY A 458 -6.39 -11.06 0.82
N LEU A 459 -7.24 -11.32 1.82
CA LEU A 459 -7.83 -12.62 2.14
C LEU A 459 -9.30 -12.46 2.50
N SER A 460 -10.14 -13.41 2.11
CA SER A 460 -11.48 -13.53 2.65
C SER A 460 -11.99 -14.97 2.55
N VAL A 461 -12.60 -15.48 3.62
CA VAL A 461 -13.12 -16.85 3.69
C VAL A 461 -14.64 -16.83 3.64
N ILE A 462 -15.22 -17.72 2.83
CA ILE A 462 -16.64 -18.05 2.90
C ILE A 462 -16.86 -19.53 2.62
N SER A 463 -17.68 -20.18 3.45
CA SER A 463 -17.91 -21.62 3.39
C SER A 463 -16.56 -22.37 3.42
N SER A 464 -16.31 -23.28 2.47
CA SER A 464 -15.05 -24.02 2.35
C SER A 464 -14.04 -23.39 1.39
N HIS A 465 -14.14 -22.09 1.11
CA HIS A 465 -13.25 -21.41 0.17
C HIS A 465 -12.55 -20.21 0.80
N LEU A 466 -11.25 -20.10 0.54
CA LEU A 466 -10.45 -18.89 0.80
C LEU A 466 -10.13 -18.22 -0.53
N TYR A 467 -10.44 -16.94 -0.63
CA TYR A 467 -10.09 -16.08 -1.76
C TYR A 467 -8.90 -15.22 -1.39
N ILE A 468 -7.95 -15.08 -2.32
CA ILE A 468 -6.69 -14.37 -2.12
C ILE A 468 -6.53 -13.34 -3.24
N SER A 469 -6.30 -12.09 -2.86
CA SER A 469 -5.78 -11.08 -3.79
C SER A 469 -4.28 -11.31 -3.97
N ASP A 470 -3.90 -11.80 -5.15
CA ASP A 470 -2.53 -12.14 -5.52
C ASP A 470 -1.96 -11.02 -6.40
N THR A 471 -1.53 -9.97 -5.70
CA THR A 471 -1.49 -8.58 -6.17
C THR A 471 -0.57 -8.39 -7.37
N ASN A 472 0.69 -8.83 -7.28
CA ASN A 472 1.64 -8.69 -8.40
C ASN A 472 1.44 -9.72 -9.51
N ASN A 473 0.56 -10.71 -9.30
CA ASN A 473 0.09 -11.58 -10.38
C ASN A 473 -1.18 -11.04 -11.06
N HIS A 474 -1.69 -9.88 -10.63
CA HIS A 474 -2.90 -9.26 -11.18
C HIS A 474 -4.12 -10.22 -11.14
N ALA A 475 -4.24 -11.02 -10.09
CA ALA A 475 -5.17 -12.15 -10.06
C ALA A 475 -5.86 -12.33 -8.70
N ILE A 476 -7.04 -12.97 -8.75
CA ILE A 476 -7.67 -13.55 -7.56
C ILE A 476 -7.45 -15.06 -7.58
N ARG A 477 -6.98 -15.61 -6.46
CA ARG A 477 -6.79 -17.06 -6.28
C ARG A 477 -7.92 -17.60 -5.42
N CYS A 478 -8.40 -18.78 -5.76
CA CYS A 478 -9.41 -19.50 -5.00
C CYS A 478 -8.78 -20.78 -4.44
N VAL A 479 -8.99 -21.01 -3.14
CA VAL A 479 -8.46 -22.16 -2.42
C VAL A 479 -9.62 -22.96 -1.85
N ASP A 480 -9.69 -24.25 -2.18
CA ASP A 480 -10.57 -25.20 -1.50
C ASP A 480 -9.94 -25.59 -0.16
N LEU A 481 -10.56 -25.18 0.96
CA LEU A 481 -10.03 -25.40 2.31
C LEU A 481 -10.08 -26.88 2.75
N ASN A 482 -10.81 -27.74 2.06
CA ASN A 482 -10.87 -29.16 2.40
C ASN A 482 -9.62 -29.93 1.95
N ASN A 483 -8.97 -29.47 0.87
CA ASN A 483 -7.83 -30.17 0.26
C ASN A 483 -6.65 -29.24 -0.08
N PHE A 484 -6.79 -27.94 0.15
CA PHE A 484 -5.83 -26.88 -0.15
C PHE A 484 -5.45 -26.76 -1.64
N THR A 485 -6.35 -27.12 -2.55
CA THR A 485 -6.15 -26.89 -3.98
C THR A 485 -6.30 -25.41 -4.29
N VAL A 486 -5.28 -24.82 -4.91
CA VAL A 486 -5.22 -23.43 -5.32
C VAL A 486 -5.43 -23.32 -6.83
N THR A 487 -6.44 -22.55 -7.23
CA THR A 487 -6.74 -22.21 -8.62
C THR A 487 -6.72 -20.70 -8.85
N THR A 488 -6.66 -20.28 -10.10
CA THR A 488 -6.74 -18.86 -10.50
C THR A 488 -8.11 -18.59 -11.09
N MET A 489 -8.83 -17.63 -10.52
CA MET A 489 -10.13 -17.22 -11.04
C MET A 489 -10.00 -16.54 -12.40
N GLN A 490 -11.02 -16.69 -13.24
CA GLN A 490 -11.10 -16.04 -14.55
C GLN A 490 -12.31 -15.12 -14.57
N PHE A 491 -12.12 -13.86 -14.95
CA PHE A 491 -13.20 -12.88 -15.01
C PHE A 491 -13.65 -12.66 -16.44
N SER A 492 -14.60 -13.47 -16.88
CA SER A 492 -15.07 -13.44 -18.27
C SER A 492 -15.75 -12.10 -18.57
N GLY A 493 -15.27 -11.40 -19.60
CA GLY A 493 -15.81 -10.09 -20.00
C GLY A 493 -15.25 -8.89 -19.24
N LEU A 494 -14.36 -9.10 -18.26
CA LEU A 494 -13.61 -8.02 -17.62
C LEU A 494 -12.41 -7.61 -18.48
N CYS A 495 -12.14 -6.32 -18.58
CA CYS A 495 -10.97 -5.76 -19.27
C CYS A 495 -10.42 -4.56 -18.49
N ALA A 496 -9.18 -4.17 -18.81
CA ALA A 496 -8.60 -2.93 -18.31
C ALA A 496 -9.41 -1.70 -18.83
N PRO A 497 -9.60 -0.64 -18.03
CA PRO A 497 -10.38 0.55 -18.40
C PRO A 497 -9.96 1.19 -19.72
N ASP A 498 -8.66 1.23 -20.02
CA ASP A 498 -8.11 1.86 -21.22
C ASP A 498 -8.20 0.99 -22.49
N ILE A 499 -8.64 -0.26 -22.36
CA ILE A 499 -8.73 -1.22 -23.48
C ILE A 499 -10.16 -1.34 -23.98
N CYS A 500 -11.13 -1.41 -23.06
CA CYS A 500 -12.52 -1.58 -23.43
C CYS A 500 -13.45 -0.96 -22.39
N ILE A 501 -14.59 -0.45 -22.86
CA ILE A 501 -15.70 -0.11 -21.97
C ILE A 501 -16.51 -1.41 -21.82
N PRO A 502 -16.52 -2.03 -20.62
CA PRO A 502 -17.36 -3.20 -20.40
C PRO A 502 -18.81 -2.81 -20.70
N LYS A 503 -19.53 -3.66 -21.44
CA LYS A 503 -20.96 -3.44 -21.67
C LYS A 503 -21.64 -3.56 -20.31
N ASN A 504 -22.05 -2.43 -19.71
CA ASN A 504 -22.98 -2.47 -18.59
C ASN A 504 -24.16 -3.32 -19.05
N GLN A 505 -24.43 -4.41 -18.32
CA GLN A 505 -25.68 -5.13 -18.47
C GLN A 505 -26.78 -4.27 -17.83
N ASP A 506 -27.09 -3.14 -18.46
CA ASP A 506 -28.40 -2.51 -18.33
C ASP A 506 -29.37 -3.51 -18.95
N ASN A 507 -30.00 -4.33 -18.10
CA ASN A 507 -31.18 -5.19 -18.31
C ASN A 507 -30.96 -6.62 -17.83
N LEU A 508 -31.05 -6.86 -16.53
CA LEU A 508 -31.83 -7.99 -16.01
C LEU A 508 -32.67 -7.47 -14.83
N LEU A 509 -33.98 -7.66 -14.97
CA LEU A 509 -35.11 -7.09 -14.22
C LEU A 509 -35.05 -7.26 -12.70
#